data_AF-A0A8J7QDY3-F1
#
_entry.id   AF-A0A8J7QDY3-F1
#
_cell.length_a   1.000
_cell.length_b   1.000
_cell.length_c   1.000
_cell.angle_alpha   90.00
_cell.angle_beta   90.00
_cell.angle_gamma   90.00
#
_symmetry.space_group_name_H-M   'P 1'
#
loop_
_entity.id
_entity.type
_entity.pdbx_description
1 polymer ?
#
loop_
_entity_poly.entity_id
_entity_poly.type
_entity_poly.pdbx_seq_one_letter_code
_entity_poly.pdbx_strand_id
1 'polypeptide(L)' 'RITLRLAGPADVLAAVRAHQDFLARETLADEVSYVDSVPSGVEATVGDGQSITVGVVKA' A
#
# COMPACT_ATOMS: atom_id res chain seq x y z
N ARG A 1 -9.30 11.52 -7.11
CA ARG A 1 -9.41 10.15 -6.58
C ARG A 1 -8.25 9.34 -7.14
N ILE A 2 -7.74 8.36 -6.38
CA ILE A 2 -6.46 7.71 -6.64
C ILE A 2 -6.58 6.18 -6.55
N THR A 3 -5.62 5.46 -7.14
CA THR A 3 -5.31 4.08 -6.75
C THR A 3 -4.04 4.09 -5.90
N LEU A 4 -4.11 3.46 -4.73
CA LEU A 4 -2.96 3.24 -3.85
C LEU A 4 -2.32 1.89 -4.23
N ARG A 5 -1.03 1.89 -4.57
CA ARG A 5 -0.27 0.67 -4.88
C ARG A 5 0.68 0.33 -3.74
N LEU A 6 0.68 -0.93 -3.32
CA LEU A 6 1.47 -1.42 -2.21
C LEU A 6 2.29 -2.64 -2.64
N ALA A 7 3.58 -2.62 -2.36
CA ALA A 7 4.48 -3.75 -2.51
C ALA A 7 5.24 -3.96 -1.20
N GLY A 8 5.40 -5.21 -0.78
CA GLY A 8 6.09 -5.55 0.46
C GLY A 8 5.94 -7.02 0.84
N PRO A 9 6.49 -7.42 1.99
CA PRO A 9 6.36 -8.77 2.54
C PRO A 9 4.91 -9.21 2.68
N ALA A 10 4.66 -10.51 2.46
CA ALA A 10 3.31 -11.06 2.40
C ALA A 10 2.51 -10.90 3.71
N ASP A 11 3.18 -10.98 4.86
CA ASP A 11 2.61 -10.75 6.18
C ASP A 11 2.18 -9.30 6.38
N VAL A 12 3.01 -8.33 5.96
CA VAL A 12 2.66 -6.91 5.95
C VAL A 12 1.45 -6.66 5.05
N LEU A 13 1.48 -7.17 3.81
CA LEU A 13 0.38 -6.99 2.86
C LEU A 13 -0.91 -7.68 3.33
N ALA A 14 -0.82 -8.79 4.07
CA ALA A 14 -1.98 -9.44 4.68
C ALA A 14 -2.62 -8.56 5.77
N ALA A 15 -1.80 -7.93 6.62
CA ALA A 15 -2.29 -6.99 7.64
C ALA A 15 -2.95 -5.76 7.00
N VAL A 16 -2.33 -5.18 5.97
CA VAL A 16 -2.91 -4.09 5.17
C VAL A 16 -4.25 -4.52 4.57
N ARG A 17 -4.33 -5.72 3.98
CA ARG A 17 -5.56 -6.23 3.36
C ARG A 17 -6.68 -6.42 4.35
N ALA A 18 -6.38 -6.87 5.57
CA ALA A 18 -7.36 -6.97 6.63
C ALA A 18 -7.92 -5.59 7.04
N HIS A 19 -7.24 -4.49 6.72
CA HIS A 19 -7.61 -3.11 7.09
C HIS A 19 -7.79 -2.21 5.86
N GLN A 20 -8.04 -2.79 4.69
CA GLN A 20 -8.07 -2.08 3.41
C GLN A 20 -9.10 -0.95 3.38
N ASP A 21 -10.29 -1.16 3.93
CA ASP A 21 -11.37 -0.16 3.92
C ASP A 21 -11.01 1.09 4.72
N PHE A 22 -10.25 0.92 5.81
CA PHE A 22 -9.72 2.04 6.59
C PHE A 22 -8.71 2.83 5.75
N LEU A 23 -7.75 2.13 5.13
CA LEU A 23 -6.74 2.75 4.27
C LEU A 23 -7.35 3.50 3.08
N ALA A 24 -8.32 2.90 2.40
CA ALA A 24 -8.99 3.51 1.25
C ALA A 24 -9.70 4.81 1.65
N ARG A 25 -10.37 4.83 2.81
CA ARG A 25 -11.04 6.03 3.34
C ARG A 25 -10.07 7.11 3.77
N GLU A 26 -9.02 6.76 4.50
CA GLU A 26 -8.04 7.72 5.01
C GLU A 26 -7.25 8.39 3.87
N THR A 27 -6.96 7.63 2.81
CA THR A 27 -6.20 8.12 1.64
C THR A 27 -7.07 8.65 0.51
N LEU A 28 -8.40 8.60 0.65
CA LEU A 28 -9.37 8.93 -0.40
C LEU A 28 -9.12 8.16 -1.72
N ALA A 29 -8.67 6.91 -1.59
CA ALA A 29 -8.44 6.00 -2.71
C ALA A 29 -9.73 5.29 -3.11
N ASP A 30 -9.97 5.18 -4.42
CA ASP A 30 -11.04 4.34 -4.96
C ASP A 30 -10.63 2.87 -4.98
N GLU A 31 -9.32 2.60 -5.03
CA GLU A 31 -8.76 1.26 -5.14
C GLU A 31 -7.44 1.16 -4.35
N VAL A 32 -7.23 -0.01 -3.75
CA VAL A 32 -5.94 -0.42 -3.18
C VAL A 32 -5.47 -1.66 -3.93
N SER A 33 -4.33 -1.56 -4.62
CA SER A 33 -3.72 -2.67 -5.35
C SER A 33 -2.45 -3.16 -4.69
N TYR A 34 -2.26 -4.48 -4.72
CA TYR A 34 -1.13 -5.18 -4.16
C TYR A 34 -0.33 -5.73 -5.34
N VAL A 35 0.92 -5.27 -5.48
CA VAL A 35 1.75 -5.52 -6.66
C VAL A 35 3.14 -5.97 -6.21
N ASP A 36 3.87 -6.63 -7.11
CA ASP A 36 5.23 -7.12 -6.80
C ASP A 36 6.24 -5.97 -6.61
N SER A 37 6.02 -4.85 -7.30
CA SER A 37 6.83 -3.64 -7.16
C SER A 37 6.04 -2.40 -7.52
N VAL A 38 6.43 -1.26 -6.94
CA VAL A 38 5.84 0.05 -7.23
C VAL A 38 6.93 0.97 -7.79
N PRO A 39 7.04 1.09 -9.12
CA PRO A 39 7.99 2.00 -9.74
C PRO A 39 7.77 3.44 -9.27
N SER A 40 8.83 4.13 -8.87
CA SER A 40 8.78 5.49 -8.31
C SER A 40 7.94 5.62 -7.03
N GLY A 41 7.68 4.51 -6.34
CA GLY A 41 7.07 4.51 -5.02
C GLY A 41 8.03 4.99 -3.93
N VAL A 42 7.46 5.38 -2.79
CA VAL A 42 8.19 5.76 -1.59
C VAL A 42 8.42 4.51 -0.76
N GLU A 43 9.69 4.22 -0.44
CA GLU A 43 10.06 3.16 0.48
C GLU A 43 9.91 3.64 1.93
N ALA A 44 9.38 2.78 2.78
CA ALA A 44 9.19 3.02 4.21
C ALA A 44 9.39 1.71 4.98
N THR A 45 9.57 1.81 6.30
CA THR A 45 9.63 0.66 7.21
C THR A 45 8.42 0.64 8.15
N VAL A 46 7.92 -0.57 8.44
CA VAL A 46 6.77 -0.81 9.33
C VAL A 46 7.07 -1.93 10.31
N GLY A 47 6.38 -1.92 11.45
CA GLY A 47 6.54 -2.94 12.50
C GLY A 47 8.01 -3.09 12.93
N ASP A 48 8.51 -4.32 12.89
CA ASP A 48 9.88 -4.71 13.26
C ASP A 48 10.93 -4.38 12.16
N GLY A 49 10.72 -3.28 11.42
CA GLY A 49 11.63 -2.83 10.37
C GLY A 49 11.41 -3.45 8.99
N GLN A 50 10.25 -4.05 8.73
CA GLN A 50 9.91 -4.60 7.43
C GLN A 50 9.72 -3.50 6.40
N SER A 51 10.38 -3.63 5.24
CA SER A 51 10.28 -2.63 4.16
C SER A 51 8.95 -2.79 3.40
N ILE A 52 8.32 -1.66 3.09
CA ILE A 52 7.15 -1.55 2.22
C ILE A 52 7.37 -0.40 1.24
N THR A 53 6.93 -0.56 0.00
CA THR A 53 6.90 0.51 -0.99
C THR A 53 5.46 0.92 -1.28
N VAL A 54 5.20 2.22 -1.18
CA VAL A 54 3.88 2.81 -1.39
C VAL A 54 3.92 3.74 -2.60
N GLY A 55 2.95 3.63 -3.50
CA GLY A 55 2.81 4.58 -4.60
C GLY A 55 1.38 5.01 -4.81
N VAL A 56 1.23 6.20 -5.36
CA VAL A 56 -0.05 6.80 -5.67
C VAL A 56 -0.11 7.02 -7.18
N VAL A 57 -1.17 6.55 -7.81
CA VAL A 57 -1.47 6.86 -9.20
C VAL A 57 -2.81 7.57 -9.30
N LYS A 58 -2.90 8.53 -10.22
CA LYS A 58 -4.18 9.13 -10.58
C LYS A 58 -5.05 8.04 -11.21
N ALA A 59 -6.26 7.87 -10.69
CA ALA A 59 -7.29 7.02 -11.28
C ALA A 59 -7.88 7.67 -12.54
#